data_AF-A0A954HI40-F1
#
_entry.id   AF-A0A954HI40-F1
#
_cell.length_a   1.000
_cell.length_b   1.000
_cell.length_c   1.000
_cell.angle_alpha   90.00
_cell.angle_beta   90.00
_cell.angle_gamma   90.00
#
_symmetry.space_group_name_H-M   'P 1'
#
loop_
_entity.id
_entity.type
_entity.pdbx_description
1 polymer ?
#
loop_
_entity_poly.entity_id
_entity_poly.type
_entity_poly.pdbx_seq_one_letter_code
_entity_poly.pdbx_strand_id
1 'polypeptide(L)'
;MSDEPYLVRLAARLNSGIASMDDERKSRHRAFVLSQQQHDGGFGGREGDSDLYYTSFGVRCLGMLGGMSRDECERVAVFLREFDWRRLGVVDLMNWLNTALAVQVLSDVDVLADAPANWTDEVARKLEAVRTRDGGYAKSPEGASGSTYHSFLVALTYELLGLQLPARNALIQFIYDRQRDDGGFVEIGPMKSSGTNPTAAAVGLMSVVGGMDNELRQDVFDFLKLVWSPEGGFQANKRIAFADGLSTFTGLLTVQDLRLEGLVSERAIERYMTEWLEFPTGGFRGASWDDTADVEYTFYGLAAVVIE
;
A
#
# COMPACT_ATOMS: atom_id res chain seq x y z
N MET A 1 7.83 19.91 3.77
CA MET A 1 7.13 18.68 3.38
C MET A 1 6.72 18.85 1.93
N SER A 2 6.69 17.79 1.13
CA SER A 2 6.32 17.89 -0.30
C SER A 2 4.82 18.17 -0.42
N ASP A 3 4.42 19.11 -1.28
CA ASP A 3 3.02 19.39 -1.60
C ASP A 3 2.41 18.33 -2.55
N GLU A 4 3.23 17.40 -3.05
CA GLU A 4 2.81 16.34 -3.96
C GLU A 4 2.09 15.20 -3.22
N PRO A 5 0.98 14.62 -3.74
CA PRO A 5 0.25 13.53 -3.09
C PRO A 5 1.10 12.30 -2.78
N TYR A 6 0.76 11.57 -1.70
CA TYR A 6 1.56 10.43 -1.21
C TYR A 6 1.78 9.35 -2.28
N LEU A 7 0.71 8.90 -2.94
CA LEU A 7 0.78 7.84 -3.95
C LEU A 7 1.54 8.27 -5.22
N VAL A 8 1.50 9.56 -5.57
CA VAL A 8 2.24 10.10 -6.72
C VAL A 8 3.75 10.06 -6.43
N ARG A 9 4.17 10.49 -5.23
CA ARG A 9 5.58 10.40 -4.81
C ARG A 9 6.07 8.96 -4.80
N LEU A 10 5.28 8.03 -4.25
CA LEU A 10 5.62 6.61 -4.25
C LEU A 10 5.79 6.08 -5.68
N ALA A 11 4.80 6.32 -6.55
CA ALA A 11 4.86 5.89 -7.94
C ALA A 11 6.08 6.45 -8.70
N ALA A 12 6.43 7.72 -8.48
CA ALA A 12 7.60 8.34 -9.08
C ALA A 12 8.92 7.66 -8.67
N ARG A 13 9.08 7.36 -7.37
CA ARG A 13 10.27 6.67 -6.83
C ARG A 13 10.40 5.26 -7.39
N LEU A 14 9.30 4.52 -7.42
CA LEU A 14 9.26 3.17 -7.98
C LEU A 14 9.58 3.16 -9.49
N ASN A 15 9.02 4.11 -10.24
CA ASN A 15 9.28 4.22 -11.68
C ASN A 15 10.71 4.66 -12.01
N SER A 16 11.35 5.43 -11.13
CA SER A 16 12.77 5.77 -11.27
C SER A 16 13.64 4.53 -11.15
N GLY A 17 13.50 3.77 -10.06
CA GLY A 17 14.38 2.64 -9.82
C GLY A 17 14.11 1.44 -10.73
N ILE A 18 12.86 1.18 -11.14
CA ILE A 18 12.55 0.08 -12.07
C ILE A 18 13.24 0.27 -13.42
N ALA A 19 13.60 1.50 -13.81
CA ALA A 19 14.33 1.76 -15.05
C ALA A 19 15.69 1.04 -15.10
N SER A 20 16.33 0.83 -13.94
CA SER A 20 17.62 0.14 -13.81
C SER A 20 17.56 -1.38 -13.89
N MET A 21 16.37 -1.98 -13.70
CA MET A 21 16.18 -3.43 -13.72
C MET A 21 16.33 -3.99 -15.15
N ASP A 22 16.91 -5.18 -15.28
CA ASP A 22 17.10 -5.82 -16.58
C ASP A 22 15.77 -6.23 -17.24
N ASP A 23 15.71 -6.15 -18.57
CA ASP A 23 14.48 -6.35 -19.33
C ASP A 23 13.98 -7.81 -19.30
N GLU A 24 14.88 -8.79 -19.13
CA GLU A 24 14.51 -10.20 -19.00
C GLU A 24 13.76 -10.44 -17.69
N ARG A 25 14.26 -9.89 -16.58
CA ARG A 25 13.61 -9.94 -15.26
C ARG A 25 12.28 -9.19 -15.27
N LYS A 26 12.22 -7.99 -15.85
CA LYS A 26 10.94 -7.28 -16.05
C LYS A 26 9.94 -8.14 -16.81
N SER A 27 10.37 -8.77 -17.91
CA SER A 27 9.53 -9.62 -18.74
C SER A 27 9.00 -10.84 -18.00
N ARG A 28 9.84 -11.51 -17.20
CA ARG A 28 9.43 -12.63 -16.33
C ARG A 28 8.37 -12.22 -15.31
N HIS A 29 8.60 -11.15 -14.57
CA HIS A 29 7.61 -10.67 -13.58
C HIS A 29 6.31 -10.23 -14.25
N ARG A 30 6.40 -9.57 -15.42
CA ARG A 30 5.23 -9.18 -16.19
C ARG A 30 4.42 -10.40 -16.62
N ALA A 31 5.08 -11.41 -17.19
CA ALA A 31 4.45 -12.65 -17.61
C ALA A 31 3.78 -13.38 -16.43
N PHE A 32 4.44 -13.42 -15.28
CA PHE A 32 3.84 -13.95 -14.05
C PHE A 32 2.56 -13.17 -13.67
N VAL A 33 2.63 -11.83 -13.56
CA VAL A 33 1.45 -11.04 -13.16
C VAL A 33 0.30 -11.21 -14.14
N LEU A 34 0.55 -11.16 -15.46
CA LEU A 34 -0.48 -11.39 -16.47
C LEU A 34 -1.09 -12.80 -16.41
N SER A 35 -0.32 -13.81 -16.00
CA SER A 35 -0.86 -15.17 -15.81
C SER A 35 -1.87 -15.27 -14.66
N GLN A 36 -1.91 -14.29 -13.77
CA GLN A 36 -2.85 -14.21 -12.65
C GLN A 36 -4.13 -13.46 -13.00
N GLN A 37 -4.22 -12.85 -14.20
CA GLN A 37 -5.46 -12.22 -14.67
C GLN A 37 -6.48 -13.30 -15.04
N GLN A 38 -7.67 -13.22 -14.46
CA GLN A 38 -8.77 -14.15 -14.71
C GLN A 38 -9.61 -13.72 -15.92
N HIS A 39 -10.55 -14.58 -16.31
CA HIS A 39 -11.42 -14.39 -17.47
C HIS A 39 -12.39 -13.19 -17.35
N ASP A 40 -12.70 -12.75 -16.13
CA ASP A 40 -13.49 -11.56 -15.83
C ASP A 40 -12.68 -10.26 -15.97
N GLY A 41 -11.37 -10.36 -16.17
CA GLY A 41 -10.44 -9.24 -16.32
C GLY A 41 -9.80 -8.77 -15.01
N GLY A 42 -10.28 -9.24 -13.86
CA GLY A 42 -9.65 -9.01 -12.56
C GLY A 42 -8.46 -9.94 -12.32
N PHE A 43 -7.80 -9.75 -11.17
CA PHE A 43 -6.68 -10.60 -10.74
C PHE A 43 -7.06 -11.31 -9.44
N GLY A 44 -6.72 -12.60 -9.37
CA GLY A 44 -6.92 -13.42 -8.18
C GLY A 44 -5.68 -13.45 -7.27
N GLY A 45 -5.92 -13.77 -6.00
CA GLY A 45 -4.87 -14.10 -5.04
C GLY A 45 -4.38 -15.55 -5.16
N ARG A 46 -3.77 -16.07 -4.09
CA ARG A 46 -3.28 -17.47 -4.04
C ARG A 46 -4.39 -18.49 -4.29
N GLU A 47 -5.59 -18.20 -3.80
CA GLU A 47 -6.79 -19.00 -3.99
C GLU A 47 -7.98 -18.06 -4.23
N GLY A 48 -8.86 -18.45 -5.13
CA GLY A 48 -10.16 -17.81 -5.31
C GLY A 48 -10.32 -16.99 -6.58
N ASP A 49 -11.48 -16.33 -6.64
CA ASP A 49 -11.89 -15.47 -7.73
C ASP A 49 -11.13 -14.13 -7.70
N SER A 50 -11.29 -13.34 -8.76
CA SER A 50 -10.75 -11.98 -8.80
C SER A 50 -11.32 -11.11 -7.68
N ASP A 51 -10.48 -10.23 -7.12
CA ASP A 51 -10.94 -9.20 -6.20
C ASP A 51 -10.27 -7.84 -6.47
N LEU A 52 -10.82 -6.77 -5.88
CA LEU A 52 -10.34 -5.41 -6.08
C LEU A 52 -8.94 -5.20 -5.48
N TYR A 53 -8.59 -5.93 -4.42
CA TYR A 53 -7.30 -5.81 -3.73
C TYR A 53 -6.17 -6.33 -4.63
N TYR A 54 -6.25 -7.59 -5.08
CA TYR A 54 -5.27 -8.18 -5.99
C TYR A 54 -5.28 -7.54 -7.37
N THR A 55 -6.44 -7.10 -7.89
CA THR A 55 -6.52 -6.35 -9.15
C THR A 55 -5.75 -5.02 -9.07
N SER A 56 -5.89 -4.29 -7.96
CA SER A 56 -5.14 -3.05 -7.71
C SER A 56 -3.62 -3.30 -7.67
N PHE A 57 -3.16 -4.37 -7.03
CA PHE A 57 -1.74 -4.76 -7.08
C PHE A 57 -1.28 -5.18 -8.48
N GLY A 58 -2.10 -5.94 -9.21
CA GLY A 58 -1.78 -6.38 -10.57
C GLY A 58 -1.56 -5.20 -11.50
N VAL A 59 -2.46 -4.22 -11.48
CA VAL A 59 -2.35 -3.00 -12.29
C VAL A 59 -1.14 -2.16 -11.89
N ARG A 60 -0.86 -2.00 -10.60
CA ARG A 60 0.34 -1.26 -10.14
C ARG A 60 1.63 -1.96 -10.56
N CYS A 61 1.71 -3.28 -10.43
CA CYS A 61 2.82 -4.08 -10.93
C CYS A 61 3.02 -3.88 -12.43
N LEU A 62 1.97 -4.03 -13.23
CA LEU A 62 2.07 -3.86 -14.69
C LEU A 62 2.45 -2.43 -15.07
N GLY A 63 1.93 -1.43 -14.35
CA GLY A 63 2.34 -0.03 -14.46
C GLY A 63 3.84 0.16 -14.30
N MET A 64 4.44 -0.44 -13.26
CA MET A 64 5.89 -0.42 -13.04
C MET A 64 6.66 -1.21 -14.12
N LEU A 65 6.10 -2.33 -14.58
CA LEU A 65 6.73 -3.26 -15.53
C LEU A 65 6.47 -2.87 -17.01
N GLY A 66 6.57 -1.58 -17.31
CA GLY A 66 6.46 -1.05 -18.68
C GLY A 66 5.05 -0.68 -19.13
N GLY A 67 4.09 -0.61 -18.21
CA GLY A 67 2.72 -0.16 -18.49
C GLY A 67 1.77 -1.27 -18.94
N MET A 68 0.62 -0.86 -19.46
CA MET A 68 -0.43 -1.76 -19.95
C MET A 68 -0.85 -1.32 -21.35
N SER A 69 -1.12 -2.29 -22.21
CA SER A 69 -1.79 -2.08 -23.49
C SER A 69 -3.26 -1.71 -23.27
N ARG A 70 -3.87 -1.09 -24.28
CA ARG A 70 -5.29 -0.72 -24.25
C ARG A 70 -6.21 -1.92 -23.98
N ASP A 71 -5.92 -3.07 -24.58
CA ASP A 71 -6.72 -4.28 -24.39
C ASP A 71 -6.58 -4.86 -22.98
N GLU A 72 -5.40 -4.77 -22.36
CA GLU A 72 -5.21 -5.15 -20.95
C GLU A 72 -5.99 -4.21 -20.02
N CYS A 73 -5.95 -2.90 -20.29
CA CYS A 73 -6.72 -1.89 -19.57
C CYS A 73 -8.24 -2.09 -19.70
N GLU A 74 -8.74 -2.41 -20.89
CA GLU A 74 -10.18 -2.64 -21.12
C GLU A 74 -10.69 -3.86 -20.34
N ARG A 75 -9.90 -4.94 -20.23
CA ARG A 75 -10.28 -6.10 -19.41
C ARG A 75 -10.43 -5.73 -17.93
N VAL A 76 -9.49 -4.96 -17.39
CA VAL A 76 -9.61 -4.45 -16.02
C VAL A 76 -10.81 -3.52 -15.89
N ALA A 77 -11.06 -2.65 -16.86
CA ALA A 77 -12.22 -1.76 -16.86
C ALA A 77 -13.55 -2.53 -16.84
N VAL A 78 -13.66 -3.64 -17.59
CA VAL A 78 -14.82 -4.54 -17.55
C VAL A 78 -15.05 -5.06 -16.13
N PHE A 79 -14.01 -5.60 -15.48
CA PHE A 79 -14.08 -6.06 -14.09
C PHE A 79 -14.53 -4.94 -13.14
N LEU A 80 -13.94 -3.75 -13.23
CA LEU A 80 -14.27 -2.61 -12.35
C LEU A 80 -15.72 -2.13 -12.50
N ARG A 81 -16.30 -2.24 -13.71
CA ARG A 81 -17.69 -1.83 -13.99
C ARG A 81 -18.73 -2.76 -13.34
N GLU A 82 -18.34 -3.95 -12.87
CA GLU A 82 -19.23 -4.83 -12.12
C GLU A 82 -19.55 -4.32 -10.70
N PHE A 83 -18.73 -3.41 -10.18
CA PHE A 83 -18.86 -2.90 -8.82
C PHE A 83 -19.60 -1.57 -8.78
N ASP A 84 -20.62 -1.50 -7.90
CA ASP A 84 -21.18 -0.22 -7.47
C ASP A 84 -20.32 0.34 -6.33
N TRP A 85 -19.47 1.33 -6.65
CA TRP A 85 -18.57 1.98 -5.70
C TRP A 85 -19.30 2.54 -4.45
N ARG A 86 -20.61 2.84 -4.55
CA ARG A 86 -21.42 3.29 -3.41
C ARG A 86 -21.55 2.24 -2.32
N ARG A 87 -21.42 0.96 -2.68
CA ARG A 87 -21.60 -0.19 -1.77
C ARG A 87 -20.28 -0.72 -1.22
N LEU A 88 -19.14 -0.32 -1.79
CA LEU A 88 -17.81 -0.79 -1.39
C LEU A 88 -17.44 -0.34 0.04
N GLY A 89 -16.65 -1.15 0.74
CA GLY A 89 -16.01 -0.74 1.99
C GLY A 89 -14.82 0.20 1.73
N VAL A 90 -14.20 0.73 2.78
CA VAL A 90 -13.06 1.67 2.65
C VAL A 90 -11.91 1.08 1.82
N VAL A 91 -11.53 -0.17 2.11
CA VAL A 91 -10.42 -0.86 1.41
C VAL A 91 -10.73 -1.06 -0.06
N ASP A 92 -11.89 -1.63 -0.36
CA ASP A 92 -12.31 -1.92 -1.73
C ASP A 92 -12.53 -0.64 -2.54
N LEU A 93 -13.08 0.41 -1.93
CA LEU A 93 -13.29 1.71 -2.56
C LEU A 93 -11.97 2.38 -2.93
N MET A 94 -10.98 2.35 -2.04
CA MET A 94 -9.64 2.86 -2.34
C MET A 94 -9.03 2.10 -3.51
N ASN A 95 -9.06 0.77 -3.47
CA ASN A 95 -8.47 -0.06 -4.52
C ASN A 95 -9.20 0.11 -5.84
N TRP A 96 -10.54 0.14 -5.84
CA TRP A 96 -11.34 0.41 -7.03
C TRP A 96 -11.02 1.77 -7.65
N LEU A 97 -11.01 2.84 -6.84
CA LEU A 97 -10.75 4.19 -7.34
C LEU A 97 -9.32 4.32 -7.87
N ASN A 98 -8.33 3.83 -7.13
CA ASN A 98 -6.94 3.87 -7.57
C ASN A 98 -6.74 3.07 -8.87
N THR A 99 -7.40 1.93 -9.02
CA THR A 99 -7.31 1.11 -10.24
C THR A 99 -8.01 1.79 -11.42
N ALA A 100 -9.18 2.39 -11.20
CA ALA A 100 -9.91 3.15 -12.23
C ALA A 100 -9.06 4.31 -12.76
N LEU A 101 -8.44 5.08 -11.86
CA LEU A 101 -7.55 6.18 -12.23
C LEU A 101 -6.28 5.68 -12.92
N ALA A 102 -5.69 4.57 -12.46
CA ALA A 102 -4.52 3.98 -13.11
C ALA A 102 -4.83 3.50 -14.54
N VAL A 103 -5.97 2.84 -14.75
CA VAL A 103 -6.45 2.43 -16.08
C VAL A 103 -6.63 3.65 -16.99
N GLN A 104 -7.23 4.73 -16.48
CA GLN A 104 -7.40 5.97 -17.22
C GLN A 104 -6.08 6.66 -17.58
N VAL A 105 -5.05 6.57 -16.71
CA VAL A 105 -3.72 7.16 -16.98
C VAL A 105 -2.89 6.30 -17.94
N LEU A 106 -2.96 4.97 -17.80
CA LEU A 106 -2.21 4.03 -18.64
C LEU A 106 -2.82 3.87 -20.04
N SER A 107 -4.06 4.32 -20.23
CA SER A 107 -4.79 4.25 -21.49
C SER A 107 -5.64 5.50 -21.71
N ASP A 108 -6.77 5.36 -22.41
CA ASP A 108 -7.83 6.36 -22.59
C ASP A 108 -9.18 5.88 -22.03
N VAL A 109 -9.20 4.72 -21.35
CA VAL A 109 -10.42 4.10 -20.84
C VAL A 109 -10.84 4.77 -19.54
N ASP A 110 -11.98 5.44 -19.56
CA ASP A 110 -12.55 6.12 -18.39
C ASP A 110 -13.68 5.29 -17.77
N VAL A 111 -13.40 4.66 -16.63
CA VAL A 111 -14.37 3.88 -15.84
C VAL A 111 -15.41 4.78 -15.15
N LEU A 112 -15.07 6.06 -14.97
CA LEU A 112 -15.89 7.08 -14.30
C LEU A 112 -16.66 7.97 -15.30
N ALA A 113 -16.62 7.68 -16.60
CA ALA A 113 -17.24 8.51 -17.64
C ALA A 113 -18.74 8.82 -17.39
N ASP A 114 -19.48 7.85 -16.85
CA ASP A 114 -20.91 7.96 -16.55
C ASP A 114 -21.19 8.31 -15.07
N ALA A 115 -20.16 8.62 -14.28
CA ALA A 115 -20.35 8.99 -12.88
C ALA A 115 -21.09 10.34 -12.75
N PRO A 116 -22.01 10.49 -11.78
CA PRO A 116 -22.70 11.76 -11.55
C PRO A 116 -21.72 12.91 -11.27
N ALA A 117 -22.05 14.14 -11.67
CA ALA A 117 -21.15 15.29 -11.50
C ALA A 117 -20.67 15.52 -10.05
N ASN A 118 -21.43 15.07 -9.05
CA ASN A 118 -21.14 15.17 -7.62
C ASN A 118 -20.58 13.87 -7.00
N TRP A 119 -20.06 12.93 -7.81
CA TRP A 119 -19.60 11.62 -7.33
C TRP A 119 -18.47 11.74 -6.30
N THR A 120 -17.56 12.70 -6.44
CA THR A 120 -16.47 12.95 -5.48
C THR A 120 -17.00 13.32 -4.10
N ASP A 121 -18.05 14.15 -4.04
CA ASP A 121 -18.73 14.53 -2.80
C ASP A 121 -19.52 13.35 -2.19
N GLU A 122 -20.04 12.43 -3.01
CA GLU A 122 -20.66 11.18 -2.55
C GLU A 122 -19.63 10.25 -1.90
N VAL A 123 -18.46 10.08 -2.53
CA VAL A 123 -17.36 9.30 -1.96
C VAL A 123 -16.90 9.91 -0.64
N ALA A 124 -16.67 11.23 -0.59
CA ALA A 124 -16.26 11.92 0.65
C ALA A 124 -17.28 11.72 1.78
N ARG A 125 -18.58 11.91 1.51
CA ARG A 125 -19.65 11.66 2.51
C ARG A 125 -19.67 10.23 3.01
N LYS A 126 -19.42 9.25 2.13
CA LYS A 126 -19.33 7.83 2.50
C LYS A 126 -18.14 7.55 3.42
N LEU A 127 -16.99 8.16 3.16
CA LEU A 127 -15.81 8.04 4.03
C LEU A 127 -16.06 8.70 5.39
N GLU A 128 -16.72 9.86 5.43
CA GLU A 128 -17.07 10.51 6.70
C GLU A 128 -18.09 9.72 7.52
N ALA A 129 -18.93 8.90 6.89
CA ALA A 129 -19.89 8.04 7.60
C ALA A 129 -19.24 6.95 8.47
N VAL A 130 -17.95 6.66 8.26
CA VAL A 130 -17.17 5.71 9.08
C VAL A 130 -16.18 6.40 10.01
N ARG A 131 -16.22 7.74 10.13
CA ARG A 131 -15.42 8.47 11.12
C ARG A 131 -15.90 8.15 12.53
N THR A 132 -14.98 7.83 13.43
CA THR A 132 -15.24 7.48 14.81
C THR A 132 -14.97 8.63 15.78
N ARG A 133 -15.48 8.50 17.01
CA ARG A 133 -15.36 9.55 18.05
C ARG A 133 -13.92 9.82 18.48
N ASP A 134 -13.02 8.86 18.30
CA ASP A 134 -11.59 8.99 18.57
C ASP A 134 -10.84 9.70 17.44
N GLY A 135 -11.52 10.18 16.40
CA GLY A 135 -10.96 10.99 15.31
C GLY A 135 -10.52 10.19 14.08
N GLY A 136 -10.29 8.89 14.24
CA GLY A 136 -9.96 7.97 13.15
C GLY A 136 -11.16 7.53 12.32
N TYR A 137 -10.93 6.55 11.45
CA TYR A 137 -11.95 5.91 10.61
C TYR A 137 -12.01 4.41 10.87
N ALA A 138 -13.21 3.88 11.00
CA ALA A 138 -13.47 2.46 11.17
C ALA A 138 -13.63 1.73 9.83
N LYS A 139 -13.70 0.39 9.89
CA LYS A 139 -14.00 -0.47 8.74
C LYS A 139 -15.42 -0.26 8.20
N SER A 140 -16.39 -0.03 9.09
CA SER A 140 -17.80 0.12 8.75
C SER A 140 -18.48 1.12 9.69
N PRO A 141 -19.70 1.60 9.36
CA PRO A 141 -20.44 2.56 10.18
C PRO A 141 -20.77 2.07 11.60
N GLU A 142 -20.84 0.76 11.80
CA GLU A 142 -21.10 0.13 13.10
C GLU A 142 -19.83 0.06 13.98
N GLY A 143 -18.67 0.42 13.43
CA GLY A 143 -17.39 0.36 14.13
C GLY A 143 -17.31 1.36 15.29
N ALA A 144 -16.96 0.86 16.47
CA ALA A 144 -16.88 1.69 17.68
C ALA A 144 -15.57 2.48 17.82
N SER A 145 -14.51 2.08 17.10
CA SER A 145 -13.17 2.66 17.21
C SER A 145 -12.49 2.75 15.84
N GLY A 146 -11.64 3.76 15.66
CA GLY A 146 -10.87 3.92 14.43
C GLY A 146 -9.78 2.85 14.28
N SER A 147 -9.41 2.59 13.03
CA SER A 147 -8.29 1.74 12.63
C SER A 147 -7.19 2.61 12.02
N THR A 148 -5.93 2.33 12.37
CA THR A 148 -4.77 3.04 11.79
C THR A 148 -4.74 2.87 10.28
N TYR A 149 -4.84 1.62 9.81
CA TYR A 149 -4.84 1.32 8.38
C TYR A 149 -6.01 1.97 7.63
N HIS A 150 -7.25 1.86 8.15
CA HIS A 150 -8.42 2.46 7.49
C HIS A 150 -8.32 3.99 7.44
N SER A 151 -7.81 4.63 8.50
CA SER A 151 -7.61 6.08 8.52
C SER A 151 -6.58 6.53 7.48
N PHE A 152 -5.51 5.75 7.29
CA PHE A 152 -4.54 5.98 6.23
C PHE A 152 -5.18 5.84 4.83
N LEU A 153 -5.95 4.77 4.59
CA LEU A 153 -6.65 4.57 3.31
C LEU A 153 -7.66 5.66 2.99
N VAL A 154 -8.39 6.17 3.99
CA VAL A 154 -9.28 7.32 3.82
C VAL A 154 -8.48 8.54 3.38
N ALA A 155 -7.36 8.84 4.04
CA ALA A 155 -6.51 9.97 3.66
C ALA A 155 -6.00 9.87 2.22
N LEU A 156 -5.54 8.69 1.79
CA LEU A 156 -5.14 8.45 0.40
C LEU A 156 -6.30 8.62 -0.57
N THR A 157 -7.50 8.19 -0.20
CA THR A 157 -8.69 8.35 -1.05
C THR A 157 -9.03 9.83 -1.22
N TYR A 158 -8.93 10.65 -0.16
CA TYR A 158 -9.09 12.11 -0.28
C TYR A 158 -8.06 12.75 -1.22
N GLU A 159 -6.79 12.34 -1.15
CA GLU A 159 -5.76 12.80 -2.09
C GLU A 159 -6.09 12.43 -3.53
N LEU A 160 -6.55 11.19 -3.79
CA LEU A 160 -6.97 10.75 -5.14
C LEU A 160 -8.18 11.54 -5.69
N LEU A 161 -9.08 11.99 -4.81
CA LEU A 161 -10.21 12.84 -5.18
C LEU A 161 -9.81 14.31 -5.39
N GLY A 162 -8.57 14.69 -5.08
CA GLY A 162 -8.14 16.09 -5.07
C GLY A 162 -8.84 16.94 -3.99
N LEU A 163 -9.33 16.31 -2.93
CA LEU A 163 -10.08 16.96 -1.84
C LEU A 163 -9.20 17.19 -0.61
N GLN A 164 -9.55 18.20 0.19
CA GLN A 164 -8.91 18.43 1.48
C GLN A 164 -9.47 17.47 2.54
N LEU A 165 -8.57 16.77 3.24
CA LEU A 165 -8.95 15.86 4.33
C LEU A 165 -9.49 16.66 5.53
N PRO A 166 -10.73 16.43 5.97
CA PRO A 166 -11.30 17.14 7.12
C PRO A 166 -10.73 16.67 8.46
N ALA A 167 -10.79 17.56 9.45
CA ALA A 167 -10.40 17.29 10.85
C ALA A 167 -8.98 16.73 11.05
N ARG A 168 -8.00 17.27 10.31
CA ARG A 168 -6.58 16.85 10.36
C ARG A 168 -6.01 16.74 11.79
N ASN A 169 -6.29 17.70 12.66
CA ASN A 169 -5.80 17.68 14.05
C ASN A 169 -6.38 16.51 14.87
N ALA A 170 -7.63 16.10 14.60
CA ALA A 170 -8.23 14.95 15.26
C ALA A 170 -7.56 13.64 14.80
N LEU A 171 -7.15 13.55 13.53
CA LEU A 171 -6.38 12.42 13.01
C LEU A 171 -4.97 12.36 13.58
N ILE A 172 -4.31 13.52 13.74
CA ILE A 172 -3.01 13.60 14.42
C ILE A 172 -3.14 13.05 15.85
N GLN A 173 -4.11 13.53 16.63
CA GLN A 173 -4.33 13.03 17.99
C GLN A 173 -4.67 11.54 18.00
N PHE A 174 -5.53 11.09 17.09
CA PHE A 174 -5.85 9.67 16.93
C PHE A 174 -4.59 8.83 16.75
N ILE A 175 -3.67 9.23 15.88
CA ILE A 175 -2.41 8.51 15.61
C ILE A 175 -1.49 8.53 16.83
N TYR A 176 -1.34 9.66 17.53
CA TYR A 176 -0.58 9.70 18.79
C TYR A 176 -1.14 8.68 19.80
N ASP A 177 -2.46 8.55 19.91
CA ASP A 177 -3.10 7.55 20.79
C ASP A 177 -2.90 6.08 20.32
N ARG A 178 -2.32 5.87 19.13
CA ARG A 178 -1.93 4.55 18.59
C ARG A 178 -0.46 4.22 18.82
N GLN A 179 0.35 5.16 19.28
CA GLN A 179 1.76 4.89 19.58
C GLN A 179 1.91 4.07 20.86
N ARG A 180 3.00 3.30 20.98
CA ARG A 180 3.38 2.56 22.20
C ARG A 180 4.76 2.96 22.67
N ASP A 181 5.09 2.56 23.90
CA ASP A 181 6.40 2.79 24.54
C ASP A 181 7.59 2.23 23.75
N ASP A 182 7.34 1.35 22.77
CA ASP A 182 8.36 0.87 21.85
C ASP A 182 8.62 1.76 20.64
N GLY A 183 7.95 2.91 20.57
CA GLY A 183 8.07 3.92 19.53
C GLY A 183 7.21 3.67 18.29
N GLY A 184 6.72 2.45 18.11
CA GLY A 184 5.88 2.07 16.97
C GLY A 184 4.41 2.34 17.20
N PHE A 185 3.60 1.96 16.22
CA PHE A 185 2.15 2.11 16.28
C PHE A 185 1.42 0.77 16.19
N VAL A 186 0.19 0.76 16.70
CA VAL A 186 -0.74 -0.37 16.61
C VAL A 186 -1.89 -0.10 15.67
N GLU A 187 -2.54 -1.18 15.21
CA GLU A 187 -3.71 -1.10 14.33
C GLU A 187 -4.98 -0.66 15.08
N ILE A 188 -5.17 -1.16 16.31
CA ILE A 188 -6.32 -0.81 17.17
C ILE A 188 -5.87 -0.48 18.59
N GLY A 189 -6.60 0.43 19.24
CA GLY A 189 -6.28 0.94 20.58
C GLY A 189 -5.99 -0.11 21.67
N PRO A 190 -6.69 -1.27 21.74
CA PRO A 190 -6.41 -2.27 22.77
C PRO A 190 -5.09 -3.04 22.63
N MET A 191 -4.42 -3.01 21.47
CA MET A 191 -3.17 -3.74 21.26
C MET A 191 -2.04 -3.19 22.13
N LYS A 192 -1.16 -4.06 22.62
CA LYS A 192 -0.05 -3.68 23.52
C LYS A 192 1.32 -3.59 22.85
N SER A 193 1.45 -4.14 21.65
CA SER A 193 2.74 -4.23 20.95
C SER A 193 2.55 -3.75 19.53
N SER A 194 3.46 -2.89 19.09
CA SER A 194 3.43 -2.27 17.78
C SER A 194 3.81 -3.24 16.66
N GLY A 195 3.46 -2.88 15.44
CA GLY A 195 3.81 -3.64 14.24
C GLY A 195 4.39 -2.75 13.15
N THR A 196 5.15 -3.34 12.24
CA THR A 196 5.81 -2.64 11.13
C THR A 196 4.79 -2.01 10.19
N ASN A 197 3.76 -2.75 9.77
CA ASN A 197 2.75 -2.23 8.84
C ASN A 197 1.86 -1.13 9.47
N PRO A 198 1.34 -1.26 10.71
CA PRO A 198 0.65 -0.15 11.35
C PRO A 198 1.53 1.07 11.57
N THR A 199 2.83 0.89 11.86
CA THR A 199 3.79 1.99 11.96
C THR A 199 3.95 2.71 10.63
N ALA A 200 4.12 1.98 9.53
CA ALA A 200 4.21 2.57 8.19
C ALA A 200 2.92 3.31 7.80
N ALA A 201 1.75 2.75 8.09
CA ALA A 201 0.46 3.42 7.84
C ALA A 201 0.31 4.70 8.69
N ALA A 202 0.74 4.68 9.95
CA ALA A 202 0.73 5.86 10.82
C ALA A 202 1.67 6.95 10.30
N VAL A 203 2.90 6.60 9.90
CA VAL A 203 3.86 7.55 9.31
C VAL A 203 3.34 8.12 7.99
N GLY A 204 2.78 7.27 7.12
CA GLY A 204 2.14 7.71 5.88
C GLY A 204 1.00 8.70 6.13
N LEU A 205 0.11 8.41 7.09
CA LEU A 205 -0.96 9.31 7.48
C LEU A 205 -0.41 10.62 8.06
N MET A 206 0.56 10.56 8.98
CA MET A 206 1.20 11.73 9.59
C MET A 206 1.92 12.61 8.55
N SER A 207 2.48 12.01 7.50
CA SER A 207 3.02 12.73 6.35
C SER A 207 1.94 13.52 5.60
N VAL A 208 0.79 12.90 5.32
CA VAL A 208 -0.35 13.56 4.65
C VAL A 208 -0.95 14.68 5.50
N VAL A 209 -1.15 14.45 6.81
CA VAL A 209 -1.73 15.47 7.70
C VAL A 209 -0.73 16.51 8.17
N GLY A 210 0.57 16.30 7.97
CA GLY A 210 1.64 17.21 8.38
C GLY A 210 1.94 17.16 9.88
N GLY A 211 1.76 16.00 10.52
CA GLY A 211 1.91 15.78 11.96
C GLY A 211 3.28 15.24 12.40
N MET A 212 4.21 14.96 11.47
CA MET A 212 5.54 14.44 11.84
C MET A 212 6.42 15.51 12.48
N ASP A 213 7.01 15.18 13.63
CA ASP A 213 8.05 15.95 14.31
C ASP A 213 9.33 15.11 14.55
N ASN A 214 10.35 15.71 15.14
CA ASN A 214 11.64 15.05 15.38
C ASN A 214 11.58 13.98 16.49
N GLU A 215 10.68 14.14 17.47
CA GLU A 215 10.52 13.19 18.57
C GLU A 215 9.88 11.91 18.04
N LEU A 216 8.77 12.04 17.31
CA LEU A 216 8.09 10.94 16.66
C LEU A 216 8.97 10.24 15.62
N ARG A 217 9.78 11.00 14.88
CA ARG A 217 10.77 10.43 13.97
C ARG A 217 11.79 9.55 14.71
N GLN A 218 12.26 9.99 15.88
CA GLN A 218 13.22 9.24 16.69
C GLN A 218 12.57 7.98 17.28
N ASP A 219 11.34 8.07 17.77
CA ASP A 219 10.59 6.92 18.26
C ASP A 219 10.40 5.85 17.19
N VAL A 220 10.04 6.25 15.97
CA VAL A 220 9.91 5.33 14.83
C VAL A 220 11.25 4.70 14.48
N PHE A 221 12.36 5.45 14.54
CA PHE A 221 13.70 4.89 14.36
C PHE A 221 14.00 3.78 15.37
N ASP A 222 13.72 4.04 16.65
CA ASP A 222 13.97 3.07 17.72
C ASP A 222 13.08 1.84 17.59
N PHE A 223 11.82 2.00 17.17
CA PHE A 223 10.96 0.87 16.85
C PHE A 223 11.49 0.04 15.68
N LEU A 224 11.80 0.67 14.54
CA LEU A 224 12.24 -0.03 13.34
C LEU A 224 13.55 -0.78 13.55
N LYS A 225 14.44 -0.26 14.41
CA LYS A 225 15.64 -0.96 14.84
C LYS A 225 15.33 -2.27 15.58
N LEU A 226 14.22 -2.35 16.31
CA LEU A 226 13.82 -3.53 17.07
C LEU A 226 13.20 -4.62 16.20
N VAL A 227 12.64 -4.26 15.05
CA VAL A 227 12.03 -5.19 14.09
C VAL A 227 12.91 -5.47 12.86
N TRP A 228 14.09 -4.84 12.78
CA TRP A 228 15.10 -5.17 11.77
C TRP A 228 15.71 -6.55 12.05
N SER A 229 15.63 -7.45 11.07
CA SER A 229 16.14 -8.82 11.16
C SER A 229 17.57 -8.95 10.63
N PRO A 230 18.43 -9.78 11.24
CA PRO A 230 19.72 -10.17 10.66
C PRO A 230 19.61 -10.85 9.28
N GLU A 231 18.42 -11.34 8.91
CA GLU A 231 18.14 -11.88 7.57
C GLU A 231 18.25 -10.82 6.46
N GLY A 232 18.18 -9.54 6.83
CA GLY A 232 18.23 -8.41 5.89
C GLY A 232 16.87 -7.84 5.53
N GLY A 233 15.81 -8.18 6.28
CA GLY A 233 14.46 -7.63 6.11
C GLY A 233 13.84 -7.21 7.44
N PHE A 234 12.58 -6.81 7.42
CA PHE A 234 11.84 -6.44 8.63
C PHE A 234 10.87 -7.53 9.05
N GLN A 235 10.79 -7.75 10.36
CA GLN A 235 9.77 -8.58 11.01
C GLN A 235 8.45 -7.82 11.11
N ALA A 236 7.32 -8.52 11.08
CA ALA A 236 6.00 -7.88 11.27
C ALA A 236 5.83 -7.21 12.64
N ASN A 237 6.44 -7.79 13.69
CA ASN A 237 6.54 -7.24 15.03
C ASN A 237 7.59 -8.05 15.83
N LYS A 238 7.94 -7.57 17.03
CA LYS A 238 8.97 -8.16 17.90
C LYS A 238 8.74 -9.62 18.33
N ARG A 239 7.53 -10.15 18.16
CA ARG A 239 7.20 -11.55 18.51
C ARG A 239 7.37 -12.50 17.33
N ILE A 240 7.47 -11.98 16.12
CA ILE A 240 7.72 -12.77 14.92
C ILE A 240 9.23 -12.85 14.72
N ALA A 241 9.76 -14.08 14.64
CA ALA A 241 11.20 -14.31 14.61
C ALA A 241 11.83 -14.05 13.23
N PHE A 242 11.03 -13.98 12.18
CA PHE A 242 11.48 -13.96 10.78
C PHE A 242 10.98 -12.70 10.08
N ALA A 243 11.77 -12.23 9.12
CA ALA A 243 11.34 -11.18 8.21
C ALA A 243 10.29 -11.70 7.21
N ASP A 244 9.50 -10.78 6.66
CA ASP A 244 8.56 -11.03 5.56
C ASP A 244 8.62 -9.89 4.53
N GLY A 245 8.17 -10.17 3.29
CA GLY A 245 8.28 -9.23 2.17
C GLY A 245 7.46 -7.95 2.35
N LEU A 246 6.25 -8.04 2.92
CA LEU A 246 5.37 -6.90 3.16
C LEU A 246 5.98 -5.96 4.20
N SER A 247 6.33 -6.49 5.38
CA SER A 247 6.99 -5.72 6.44
C SER A 247 8.31 -5.14 5.96
N THR A 248 9.05 -5.87 5.12
CA THR A 248 10.32 -5.39 4.56
C THR A 248 10.13 -4.17 3.67
N PHE A 249 9.15 -4.21 2.75
CA PHE A 249 8.83 -3.06 1.91
C PHE A 249 8.34 -1.86 2.72
N THR A 250 7.37 -2.05 3.61
CA THR A 250 6.78 -0.93 4.37
C THR A 250 7.76 -0.33 5.37
N GLY A 251 8.62 -1.16 5.97
CA GLY A 251 9.73 -0.73 6.82
C GLY A 251 10.75 0.10 6.04
N LEU A 252 11.20 -0.39 4.87
CA LEU A 252 12.12 0.35 4.00
C LEU A 252 11.54 1.69 3.53
N LEU A 253 10.27 1.68 3.09
CA LEU A 253 9.57 2.89 2.69
C LEU A 253 9.53 3.91 3.84
N THR A 254 9.25 3.46 5.06
CA THR A 254 9.25 4.31 6.26
C THR A 254 10.64 4.88 6.55
N VAL A 255 11.69 4.06 6.45
CA VAL A 255 13.08 4.49 6.59
C VAL A 255 13.43 5.60 5.61
N GLN A 256 13.03 5.46 4.35
CA GLN A 256 13.32 6.44 3.32
C GLN A 256 12.47 7.72 3.46
N ASP A 257 11.17 7.59 3.73
CA ASP A 257 10.26 8.72 3.94
C ASP A 257 10.72 9.59 5.12
N LEU A 258 11.23 8.97 6.17
CA LEU A 258 11.77 9.65 7.35
C LEU A 258 13.27 9.91 7.28
N ARG A 259 13.97 9.50 6.20
CA ARG A 259 15.44 9.64 6.03
C ARG A 259 16.23 9.10 7.24
N LEU A 260 15.91 7.89 7.68
CA LEU A 260 16.51 7.23 8.83
C LEU A 260 17.85 6.59 8.47
N GLU A 261 18.91 7.40 8.46
CA GLU A 261 20.25 6.97 8.07
C GLU A 261 20.82 5.85 8.96
N GLY A 262 21.49 4.89 8.34
CA GLY A 262 22.22 3.82 9.03
C GLY A 262 21.35 2.74 9.69
N LEU A 263 20.02 2.77 9.50
CA LEU A 263 19.13 1.74 10.05
C LEU A 263 19.20 0.43 9.26
N VAL A 264 19.19 0.52 7.92
CA VAL A 264 19.12 -0.62 7.00
C VAL A 264 20.33 -0.72 6.11
N SER A 265 20.51 -1.90 5.52
CA SER A 265 21.43 -2.10 4.39
C SER A 265 20.62 -2.45 3.15
N GLU A 266 20.63 -1.57 2.15
CA GLU A 266 19.96 -1.80 0.86
C GLU A 266 20.41 -3.11 0.23
N ARG A 267 21.71 -3.40 0.24
CA ARG A 267 22.27 -4.67 -0.24
C ARG A 267 21.73 -5.89 0.54
N ALA A 268 21.48 -5.76 1.84
CA ALA A 268 20.92 -6.85 2.63
C ALA A 268 19.45 -7.10 2.27
N ILE A 269 18.68 -6.03 2.06
CA ILE A 269 17.28 -6.10 1.59
C ILE A 269 17.24 -6.72 0.20
N GLU A 270 18.04 -6.21 -0.75
CA GLU A 270 18.10 -6.76 -2.10
C GLU A 270 18.42 -8.25 -2.06
N ARG A 271 19.44 -8.67 -1.30
CA ARG A 271 19.77 -10.08 -1.15
C ARG A 271 18.62 -10.90 -0.55
N TYR A 272 17.98 -10.41 0.51
CA TYR A 272 16.84 -11.09 1.13
C TYR A 272 15.68 -11.24 0.13
N MET A 273 15.30 -10.16 -0.55
CA MET A 273 14.19 -10.19 -1.51
C MET A 273 14.51 -11.11 -2.70
N THR A 274 15.71 -11.03 -3.27
CA THR A 274 16.06 -11.76 -4.51
C THR A 274 16.48 -13.21 -4.28
N GLU A 275 17.23 -13.52 -3.23
CA GLU A 275 17.69 -14.88 -2.97
C GLU A 275 16.65 -15.72 -2.20
N TRP A 276 15.77 -15.08 -1.42
CA TRP A 276 14.83 -15.79 -0.54
C TRP A 276 13.38 -15.68 -0.99
N LEU A 277 12.95 -14.58 -1.59
CA LEU A 277 11.52 -14.36 -1.89
C LEU A 277 11.19 -14.36 -3.38
N GLU A 278 12.14 -14.07 -4.26
CA GLU A 278 11.92 -14.04 -5.71
C GLU A 278 11.91 -15.45 -6.32
N PHE A 279 10.97 -15.70 -7.23
CA PHE A 279 10.99 -16.92 -8.04
C PHE A 279 11.72 -16.72 -9.37
N PRO A 280 12.51 -17.72 -9.81
CA PRO A 280 13.16 -17.69 -11.11
C PRO A 280 12.16 -17.70 -12.27
N THR A 281 10.90 -18.11 -12.05
CA THR A 281 9.81 -18.04 -13.04
C THR A 281 9.10 -16.68 -13.07
N GLY A 282 9.48 -15.76 -12.20
CA GLY A 282 8.76 -14.52 -11.95
C GLY A 282 7.80 -14.64 -10.76
N GLY A 283 7.56 -13.50 -10.13
CA GLY A 283 6.77 -13.37 -8.92
C GLY A 283 7.59 -13.43 -7.63
N PHE A 284 6.98 -13.04 -6.51
CA PHE A 284 7.56 -13.15 -5.17
C PHE A 284 6.57 -13.83 -4.22
N ARG A 285 7.11 -14.54 -3.23
CA ARG A 285 6.38 -15.06 -2.06
C ARG A 285 6.42 -14.09 -0.88
N GLY A 286 5.52 -14.29 0.08
CA GLY A 286 5.43 -13.44 1.27
C GLY A 286 6.50 -13.72 2.32
N ALA A 287 6.79 -15.00 2.56
CA ALA A 287 7.84 -15.43 3.46
C ALA A 287 8.61 -16.62 2.90
N SER A 288 9.79 -16.91 3.46
CA SER A 288 10.70 -17.95 2.94
C SER A 288 10.13 -19.38 2.96
N TRP A 289 9.10 -19.64 3.77
CA TRP A 289 8.41 -20.92 3.86
C TRP A 289 7.15 -21.03 2.98
N ASP A 290 6.77 -19.96 2.28
CA ASP A 290 5.72 -20.03 1.28
C ASP A 290 6.27 -20.71 0.01
N ASP A 291 5.45 -21.53 -0.63
CA ASP A 291 5.83 -22.26 -1.85
C ASP A 291 5.26 -21.61 -3.12
N THR A 292 4.46 -20.56 -2.99
CA THR A 292 3.77 -19.89 -4.10
C THR A 292 4.04 -18.40 -4.12
N ALA A 293 4.18 -17.86 -5.34
CA ALA A 293 4.13 -16.43 -5.58
C ALA A 293 2.68 -15.96 -5.69
N ASP A 294 2.43 -14.70 -5.36
CA ASP A 294 1.18 -14.01 -5.67
C ASP A 294 1.42 -12.56 -6.12
N VAL A 295 0.38 -11.92 -6.64
CA VAL A 295 0.45 -10.58 -7.23
C VAL A 295 0.79 -9.51 -6.18
N GLU A 296 0.30 -9.65 -4.95
CA GLU A 296 0.54 -8.70 -3.86
C GLU A 296 2.01 -8.70 -3.45
N TYR A 297 2.56 -9.87 -3.09
CA TYR A 297 3.95 -9.94 -2.68
C TYR A 297 4.90 -9.70 -3.84
N THR A 298 4.47 -9.93 -5.09
CA THR A 298 5.23 -9.50 -6.26
C THR A 298 5.36 -7.98 -6.32
N PHE A 299 4.31 -7.23 -6.00
CA PHE A 299 4.40 -5.78 -5.91
C PHE A 299 5.39 -5.35 -4.83
N TYR A 300 5.26 -5.87 -3.61
CA TYR A 300 6.19 -5.52 -2.52
C TYR A 300 7.63 -5.94 -2.80
N GLY A 301 7.79 -7.12 -3.41
CA GLY A 301 9.04 -7.67 -3.93
C GLY A 301 9.77 -6.71 -4.84
N LEU A 302 9.12 -6.37 -5.95
CA LEU A 302 9.61 -5.41 -6.93
C LEU A 302 9.85 -4.04 -6.30
N ALA A 303 8.90 -3.55 -5.52
CA ALA A 303 9.01 -2.24 -4.91
C ALA A 303 10.20 -2.14 -3.96
N ALA A 304 10.46 -3.14 -3.12
CA ALA A 304 11.59 -3.11 -2.19
C ALA A 304 12.95 -3.18 -2.88
N VAL A 305 13.08 -3.85 -4.03
CA VAL A 305 14.36 -3.94 -4.75
C VAL A 305 14.64 -2.75 -5.66
N VAL A 306 13.63 -1.90 -5.94
CA VAL A 306 13.79 -0.75 -6.83
C VAL A 306 13.55 0.60 -6.15
N ILE A 307 13.04 0.65 -4.92
CA ILE A 307 12.69 1.92 -4.32
C ILE A 307 13.95 2.72 -3.93
N GLU A 308 14.13 3.86 -4.59
CA GLU A 308 15.19 4.85 -4.32
C GLU A 308 14.68 6.04 -3.49
#